data_AF-A0A8D2IFT7-F1
#
_entry.id   AF-A0A8D2IFT7-F1
#
_cell.length_a   1.000
_cell.length_b   1.000
_cell.length_c   1.000
_cell.angle_alpha   90.00
_cell.angle_beta   90.00
_cell.angle_gamma   90.00
#
_symmetry.space_group_name_H-M   'P 1'
#
loop_
_entity.id
_entity.type
_entity.pdbx_description
1 polymer ?
#
loop_
_entity_poly.entity_id
_entity_poly.type
_entity_poly.pdbx_seq_one_letter_code
_entity_poly.pdbx_strand_id
1 'polypeptide(L)'
;MGRHSELQRRVLSLYRNFVRASRGKPGFLPRIRSEFRKNAQIPRTDVLLIEYLLRRGQRQLEQLRGAHTKRMGAFVKTAEDTP
;
A
#
# COMPACT_ATOMS: atom_id res chain seq x y z
N MET A 1 3.18 -24.97 -5.32
CA MET A 1 2.97 -23.50 -5.16
C MET A 1 2.69 -22.92 -6.54
N GLY A 2 1.46 -22.43 -6.78
CA GLY A 2 1.08 -21.89 -8.09
C GLY A 2 1.85 -20.60 -8.41
N ARG A 3 2.18 -20.39 -9.68
CA ARG A 3 2.88 -19.20 -10.16
C ARG A 3 2.02 -17.96 -9.89
N HIS A 4 2.55 -16.97 -9.17
CA HIS A 4 1.84 -15.72 -8.92
C HIS A 4 1.55 -14.97 -10.23
N SER A 5 0.34 -14.44 -10.35
CA SER A 5 -0.02 -13.55 -11.45
C SER A 5 0.88 -12.32 -11.45
N GLU A 6 1.04 -11.67 -12.60
CA GLU A 6 1.78 -10.40 -12.70
C GLU A 6 1.24 -9.36 -11.70
N LEU A 7 -0.08 -9.30 -11.54
CA LEU A 7 -0.74 -8.40 -10.58
C LEU A 7 -0.35 -8.73 -9.14
N GLN A 8 -0.37 -10.00 -8.74
CA GLN A 8 0.05 -10.44 -7.41
C GLN A 8 1.52 -10.09 -7.16
N ARG A 9 2.40 -10.28 -8.16
CA ARG A 9 3.81 -9.88 -8.06
C ARG A 9 3.96 -8.37 -7.86
N ARG A 10 3.19 -7.55 -8.57
CA ARG A 10 3.19 -6.09 -8.37
C ARG A 10 2.76 -5.71 -6.95
N VAL A 11 1.72 -6.33 -6.40
CA VAL A 11 1.27 -6.10 -5.01
C VAL A 11 2.37 -6.45 -4.00
N LEU A 12 3.00 -7.62 -4.15
CA LEU A 12 4.07 -8.06 -3.25
C LEU A 12 5.31 -7.16 -3.33
N SER A 13 5.69 -6.74 -4.54
CA SER A 13 6.78 -5.79 -4.75
C SER A 13 6.48 -4.44 -4.10
N LEU A 14 5.26 -3.92 -4.24
CA LEU A 14 4.83 -2.67 -3.61
C LEU A 14 4.94 -2.76 -2.08
N TYR A 15 4.43 -3.84 -1.47
CA TYR A 15 4.55 -4.07 -0.03
C TYR A 15 6.02 -4.08 0.44
N ARG A 16 6.88 -4.84 -0.25
CA ARG A 16 8.32 -4.91 0.07
C ARG A 16 8.98 -3.53 0.00
N ASN A 17 8.62 -2.72 -0.98
CA ASN A 17 9.16 -1.38 -1.12
C ASN A 17 8.71 -0.45 0.02
N PHE A 18 7.44 -0.52 0.45
CA PHE A 18 6.97 0.20 1.64
C PHE A 18 7.74 -0.19 2.89
N VAL A 19 7.91 -1.50 3.13
CA VAL A 19 8.69 -1.99 4.28
C VAL A 19 10.10 -1.44 4.25
N ARG A 20 10.78 -1.46 3.10
CA ARG A 20 12.13 -0.90 2.93
C ARG A 20 12.17 0.61 3.21
N ALA A 21 11.25 1.38 2.63
CA ALA A 21 11.19 2.83 2.78
C ALA A 21 10.73 3.29 4.20
N SER A 22 10.10 2.39 4.96
CA SER A 22 9.73 2.60 6.37
C SER A 22 10.86 2.30 7.37
N ARG A 23 11.97 1.69 6.93
CA ARG A 23 13.13 1.45 7.81
C ARG A 23 13.62 2.79 8.38
N GLY A 24 13.84 2.83 9.69
CA GLY A 24 14.22 4.06 10.41
C GLY A 24 13.06 5.00 10.76
N LYS A 25 11.81 4.68 10.41
CA LYS A 25 10.61 5.46 10.78
C LYS A 25 9.73 4.67 11.77
N PRO A 26 9.77 4.97 13.09
CA PRO A 26 8.98 4.24 14.07
C PRO A 26 7.47 4.36 13.81
N GLY A 27 6.70 3.31 14.06
CA GLY A 27 5.24 3.29 13.89
C GLY A 27 4.74 3.10 12.44
N PHE A 28 5.59 3.25 11.42
CA PHE A 28 5.17 3.08 10.02
C PHE A 28 4.95 1.62 9.63
N LEU A 29 5.83 0.71 10.06
CA LEU A 29 5.76 -0.70 9.70
C LEU A 29 4.45 -1.38 10.18
N PRO A 30 3.98 -1.20 11.44
CA PRO A 30 2.67 -1.69 11.87
C PRO A 30 1.52 -1.14 11.03
N ARG A 31 1.54 0.17 10.73
CA ARG A 31 0.51 0.82 9.89
C ARG A 31 0.47 0.21 8.49
N ILE A 32 1.62 0.07 7.82
CA ILE A 32 1.72 -0.55 6.49
C ILE A 32 1.16 -1.97 6.52
N ARG A 33 1.58 -2.80 7.50
CA ARG A 33 1.10 -4.18 7.63
C ARG A 33 -0.41 -4.26 7.82
N SER A 34 -0.96 -3.41 8.69
CA SER A 34 -2.41 -3.33 8.94
C SER A 34 -3.17 -3.01 7.66
N GLU A 35 -2.73 -1.99 6.92
CA GLU A 35 -3.43 -1.54 5.72
C GLU A 35 -3.37 -2.58 4.58
N PHE A 36 -2.22 -3.21 4.36
CA PHE A 36 -2.12 -4.31 3.39
C PHE A 36 -2.97 -5.53 3.81
N ARG A 37 -3.09 -5.83 5.11
CA ARG A 37 -3.98 -6.90 5.61
C ARG A 37 -5.46 -6.57 5.40
N LYS A 38 -5.88 -5.32 5.64
CA LYS A 38 -7.25 -4.87 5.34
C LYS A 38 -7.57 -5.05 3.86
N ASN A 39 -6.69 -4.60 2.97
CA ASN A 39 -6.88 -4.72 1.53
C ASN A 39 -6.74 -6.17 1.00
N ALA A 40 -6.15 -7.10 1.76
CA ALA A 40 -6.10 -8.52 1.39
C ALA A 40 -7.48 -9.20 1.41
N GLN A 41 -8.49 -8.57 2.00
CA GLN A 41 -9.89 -9.02 1.97
C GLN A 41 -10.58 -8.72 0.64
N ILE A 42 -9.98 -7.89 -0.23
CA ILE A 42 -10.53 -7.57 -1.54
C ILE A 42 -10.56 -8.83 -2.41
N PRO A 43 -11.70 -9.16 -3.06
CA PRO A 43 -11.78 -10.29 -3.98
C PRO A 43 -10.71 -10.21 -5.06
N ARG A 44 -10.01 -11.32 -5.32
CA ARG A 44 -8.95 -11.39 -6.34
C ARG A 44 -9.45 -11.09 -7.76
N THR A 45 -10.76 -11.21 -7.96
CA THR A 45 -11.47 -10.91 -9.21
C THR A 45 -11.71 -9.43 -9.42
N ASP A 46 -11.64 -8.60 -8.38
CA ASP A 46 -11.79 -7.15 -8.48
C ASP A 46 -10.47 -6.50 -8.93
N VAL A 47 -10.09 -6.81 -10.16
CA VAL A 47 -8.82 -6.39 -10.77
C VAL A 47 -8.73 -4.86 -10.83
N LEU A 48 -9.84 -4.19 -11.13
CA LEU A 48 -9.90 -2.74 -11.29
C LEU A 48 -9.59 -2.02 -9.97
N LEU A 49 -10.19 -2.46 -8.86
CA LEU A 49 -9.89 -1.91 -7.53
C LEU A 49 -8.44 -2.19 -7.12
N ILE A 50 -7.94 -3.41 -7.34
CA ILE A 50 -6.55 -3.76 -7.01
C ILE A 50 -5.57 -2.88 -7.79
N GLU A 51 -5.80 -2.66 -9.08
CA GLU A 51 -4.97 -1.78 -9.89
C GLU A 51 -5.02 -0.32 -9.44
N TYR A 52 -6.22 0.18 -9.11
CA TYR A 52 -6.37 1.53 -8.57
C TYR A 52 -5.54 1.69 -7.28
N LEU A 53 -5.64 0.73 -6.36
CA LEU A 53 -4.88 0.74 -5.11
C LEU A 53 -3.38 0.60 -5.34
N LEU A 54 -2.95 -0.18 -6.33
CA LEU A 54 -1.54 -0.27 -6.74
C LEU A 54 -1.02 1.09 -7.22
N ARG A 55 -1.73 1.76 -8.13
CA ARG A 55 -1.34 3.10 -8.63
C ARG A 55 -1.31 4.13 -7.49
N ARG A 56 -2.29 4.10 -6.59
CA ARG A 56 -2.33 4.97 -5.41
C ARG A 56 -1.18 4.70 -4.44
N GLY A 57 -0.93 3.43 -4.11
CA GLY A 57 0.15 3.03 -3.22
C GLY A 57 1.53 3.36 -3.78
N GLN A 58 1.74 3.26 -5.09
CA GLN A 58 3.00 3.68 -5.71
C GLN A 58 3.26 5.18 -5.50
N ARG A 59 2.24 6.04 -5.68
CA ARG A 59 2.37 7.48 -5.39
C ARG A 59 2.70 7.76 -3.92
N GLN A 60 2.05 7.05 -3.00
CA GLN A 60 2.34 7.16 -1.56
C GLN A 60 3.75 6.66 -1.19
N LEU A 61 4.25 5.64 -1.89
CA LEU A 61 5.61 5.15 -1.70
C LEU A 61 6.65 6.18 -2.17
N GLU A 62 6.42 6.83 -3.32
CA GLU A 62 7.31 7.91 -3.78
C GLU A 62 7.31 9.08 -2.79
N GLN A 63 6.15 9.46 -2.25
CA GLN A 63 6.06 10.45 -1.17
C GLN A 63 6.80 10.02 0.10
N LEU A 64 6.75 8.74 0.47
CA LEU A 64 7.48 8.23 1.64
C LEU A 64 9.01 8.28 1.46
N ARG A 65 9.48 8.10 0.22
CA ARG A 65 10.89 8.18 -0.16
C ARG A 65 11.38 9.62 -0.25
N GLY A 66 10.52 10.54 -0.69
CA GLY A 66 10.77 11.99 -0.73
C GLY A 66 10.83 12.63 0.66
N ALA A 67 11.98 12.48 1.32
CA ALA A 67 12.64 13.27 2.38
C ALA A 67 11.91 14.19 3.40
N HIS A 68 10.59 14.37 3.44
CA HIS A 68 9.95 15.24 4.45
C HIS A 68 8.57 14.76 4.94
N THR A 69 8.21 13.51 4.67
CA THR A 69 6.88 12.99 5.03
C THR A 69 6.82 12.58 6.51
N LYS A 70 6.39 13.52 7.38
CA LYS A 70 6.11 13.28 8.81
C LYS A 70 4.88 12.41 9.07
N ARG A 71 3.98 12.24 8.09
CA ARG A 71 2.76 11.41 8.20
C ARG A 71 2.44 10.71 6.89
N MET A 72 2.16 9.41 6.93
CA MET A 72 1.64 8.64 5.80
C MET A 72 0.10 8.75 5.77
N GLY A 73 -0.47 9.21 4.66
CA GLY A 73 -1.93 9.21 4.47
C GLY A 73 -2.51 7.78 4.38
N ALA A 74 -3.82 7.63 4.56
CA ALA A 74 -4.50 6.33 4.46
C ALA A 74 -4.49 5.78 3.02
N PHE A 75 -4.37 4.45 2.87
CA PHE A 75 -4.39 3.79 1.56
C PHE A 75 -5.76 3.83 0.90
N VAL A 76 -6.82 3.90 1.70
CA VAL A 76 -8.21 4.06 1.28
C VAL A 76 -8.70 5.41 1.81
N LYS A 77 -9.47 6.16 1.01
CA LYS A 77 -10.22 7.31 1.56
C LYS A 77 -11.33 6.69 2.43
N THR A 78 -11.23 6.79 3.74
CA THR A 78 -12.39 6.56 4.60
C THR A 78 -13.41 7.67 4.32
N ALA A 79 -14.70 7.35 4.33
CA ALA A 79 -15.79 8.27 4.02
C ALA A 79 -15.87 9.50 4.96
N GLU A 80 -15.07 9.54 6.03
CA GLU A 80 -14.98 10.63 7.00
C GLU A 80 -14.12 11.83 6.54
N ASP A 81 -13.63 11.82 5.30
CA ASP A 81 -12.81 12.90 4.72
C ASP A 81 -13.62 13.69 3.67
N THR A 82 -14.81 14.15 4.09
CA THR A 82 -15.61 15.15 3.37
C THR A 82 -15.80 16.33 4.32
N PRO A 83 -15.43 17.56 3.92
CA PRO A 83 -15.62 18.76 4.74
C PRO A 83 -17.11 19.08 4.97
#